data_AF-A0A3Q8HD87-F1
#
_entry.id   AF-A0A3Q8HD87-F1
#
_cell.length_a   1.000
_cell.length_b   1.000
_cell.length_c   1.000
_cell.angle_alpha   90.00
_cell.angle_beta   90.00
_cell.angle_gamma   90.00
#
_symmetry.space_group_name_H-M   'P 1'
#
loop_
_entity.id
_entity.type
_entity.pdbx_description
1 polymer ?
#
loop_
_entity_poly.entity_id
_entity_poly.type
_entity_poly.pdbx_seq_one_letter_code
_entity_poly.pdbx_strand_id
1 'polypeptide(L)'
;MDTILAAFIASAIGQMEVLIYNLRNFDKLSKDLPLPKGLDMEDTRHRIMLSQCIKHHSSIIRYVSMIEEAFSLASALQFMLSAMVLCLVGVQFLSIENPAGHPMQIMWMAIYLTCMLIEVFILCWFGNELVWKSHELRQAAFDSPWIGLKPKTRKYVILFMERCKRPLRVTAGKIFTLSLETYTVLINWSYKAFAVMTNMKN
;
A
#
# COMPACT_ATOMS: atom_id res chain seq x y z
N MET A 1 2.78 8.40 -14.58
CA MET A 1 3.58 7.54 -13.69
C MET A 1 2.76 7.13 -12.48
N ASP A 2 2.23 8.12 -11.76
CA ASP A 2 1.50 7.94 -10.50
C ASP A 2 0.25 7.05 -10.66
N THR A 3 -0.51 7.23 -11.74
CA THR A 3 -1.65 6.36 -12.07
C THR A 3 -1.25 4.91 -12.34
N ILE A 4 -0.10 4.68 -12.97
CA ILE A 4 0.42 3.33 -13.26
C ILE A 4 0.90 2.67 -11.97
N LEU A 5 1.63 3.40 -11.12
CA LEU A 5 2.06 2.93 -9.82
C LEU A 5 0.87 2.57 -8.93
N ALA A 6 -0.14 3.45 -8.86
CA ALA A 6 -1.39 3.20 -8.15
C ALA A 6 -2.10 1.96 -8.68
N ALA A 7 -2.20 1.78 -10.00
CA ALA A 7 -2.82 0.61 -10.62
C ALA A 7 -2.09 -0.69 -10.28
N PHE A 8 -0.75 -0.69 -10.27
CA PHE A 8 0.04 -1.86 -9.86
C PHE A 8 -0.11 -2.19 -8.38
N ILE A 9 -0.13 -1.19 -7.50
CA ILE A 9 -0.41 -1.39 -6.07
C ILE A 9 -1.84 -1.92 -5.87
N ALA A 10 -2.83 -1.37 -6.59
CA ALA A 10 -4.20 -1.86 -6.58
C ALA A 10 -4.31 -3.31 -7.07
N SER A 11 -3.54 -3.69 -8.09
CA SER A 11 -3.44 -5.09 -8.54
C SER A 11 -2.87 -6.00 -7.44
N ALA A 12 -1.81 -5.57 -6.75
CA ALA A 12 -1.26 -6.31 -5.61
C ALA A 12 -2.28 -6.47 -4.47
N ILE A 13 -3.04 -5.41 -4.18
CA ILE A 13 -4.15 -5.43 -3.20
C ILE A 13 -5.21 -6.47 -3.60
N GLY A 14 -5.67 -6.47 -4.85
CA GLY A 14 -6.64 -7.46 -5.32
C GLY A 14 -6.13 -8.90 -5.21
N GLN A 15 -4.84 -9.14 -5.51
CA GLN A 15 -4.23 -10.46 -5.32
C GLN A 15 -4.16 -10.87 -3.85
N MET A 16 -3.95 -9.92 -2.94
CA MET A 16 -3.99 -10.17 -1.50
C MET A 16 -5.40 -10.53 -1.03
N GLU A 17 -6.45 -9.89 -1.54
CA GLU A 17 -7.84 -10.22 -1.22
C GLU A 17 -8.22 -11.64 -1.67
N VAL A 18 -7.81 -12.02 -2.88
CA VAL A 18 -7.99 -13.40 -3.38
C VAL A 18 -7.29 -14.40 -2.46
N LEU A 19 -6.06 -14.09 -2.04
CA LEU A 19 -5.32 -14.95 -1.11
C LEU A 19 -6.00 -15.03 0.26
N ILE A 20 -6.50 -13.92 0.80
CA ILE A 20 -7.27 -13.86 2.04
C ILE A 20 -8.51 -14.75 1.96
N TYR A 21 -9.27 -14.63 0.87
CA TYR A 21 -10.43 -15.47 0.61
C TYR A 21 -10.05 -16.96 0.55
N ASN A 22 -9.01 -17.30 -0.20
CA ASN A 22 -8.52 -18.67 -0.33
C ASN A 22 -8.10 -19.27 1.02
N LEU A 23 -7.51 -18.48 1.92
CA LEU A 23 -7.13 -18.92 3.27
C LEU A 23 -8.34 -19.11 4.19
N ARG A 24 -9.32 -18.20 4.16
CA ARG A 24 -10.55 -18.35 4.98
C ARG A 24 -11.38 -19.56 4.53
N ASN A 25 -11.39 -19.83 3.22
CA ASN A 25 -12.18 -20.90 2.62
C ASN A 25 -11.36 -22.15 2.28
N PHE A 26 -10.14 -22.29 2.80
CA PHE A 26 -9.21 -23.32 2.35
C PHE A 26 -9.74 -24.74 2.59
N ASP A 27 -10.48 -25.00 3.67
CA ASP A 27 -11.06 -26.32 3.93
C ASP A 27 -12.08 -26.72 2.86
N LYS A 28 -12.98 -25.79 2.49
CA LYS A 28 -13.94 -26.00 1.41
C LYS A 28 -13.23 -26.21 0.07
N LEU A 29 -12.27 -25.34 -0.25
CA LEU A 29 -11.55 -25.40 -1.53
C LEU A 29 -10.67 -26.66 -1.64
N SER A 30 -10.17 -27.16 -0.51
CA SER A 30 -9.40 -28.41 -0.44
C SER A 30 -10.25 -29.64 -0.83
N LYS A 31 -11.57 -29.62 -0.58
CA LYS A 31 -12.50 -30.71 -0.92
C LYS A 31 -12.80 -30.78 -2.41
N ASP A 32 -12.74 -29.65 -3.11
CA ASP A 32 -13.03 -29.55 -4.54
C ASP A 32 -11.86 -30.00 -5.44
N LEU A 33 -10.66 -30.22 -4.89
CA LEU A 33 -9.49 -30.68 -5.66
C LEU A 33 -9.70 -32.11 -6.23
N PRO A 34 -9.42 -32.37 -7.53
CA PRO A 34 -9.35 -33.74 -8.02
C PRO A 34 -8.04 -34.39 -7.55
N LEU A 35 -8.09 -35.58 -6.94
CA LEU A 35 -6.89 -36.30 -6.45
C LEU A 35 -6.94 -37.82 -6.70
N PRO A 36 -5.76 -38.49 -6.76
CA PRO A 36 -5.65 -39.94 -6.90
C PRO A 36 -6.05 -40.67 -5.60
N LYS A 37 -6.76 -41.80 -5.73
CA LYS A 37 -7.23 -42.60 -4.58
C LYS A 37 -6.08 -43.30 -3.84
N GLY A 38 -6.05 -43.21 -2.51
CA GLY A 38 -5.19 -44.00 -1.62
C GLY A 38 -4.12 -43.17 -0.91
N LEU A 39 -3.95 -43.39 0.40
CA LEU A 39 -3.35 -42.50 1.43
C LEU A 39 -4.25 -41.35 1.87
N ASP A 40 -4.02 -40.88 3.10
CA ASP A 40 -4.76 -39.87 3.83
C ASP A 40 -5.03 -38.62 2.97
N MET A 41 -6.16 -38.67 2.28
CA MET A 41 -6.44 -37.84 1.11
C MET A 41 -6.71 -36.40 1.55
N GLU A 42 -7.21 -36.22 2.77
CA GLU A 42 -7.54 -34.91 3.37
C GLU A 42 -6.28 -34.10 3.74
N ASP A 43 -5.31 -34.68 4.45
CA ASP A 43 -4.05 -33.96 4.78
C ASP A 43 -3.27 -33.60 3.53
N THR A 44 -3.31 -34.47 2.51
CA THR A 44 -2.67 -34.19 1.21
C THR A 44 -3.34 -33.01 0.50
N ARG A 45 -4.68 -32.92 0.53
CA ARG A 45 -5.44 -31.76 0.00
C ARG A 45 -5.08 -30.47 0.71
N HIS A 46 -5.12 -30.48 2.05
CA HIS A 46 -4.80 -29.30 2.86
C HIS A 46 -3.38 -28.82 2.61
N ARG A 47 -2.41 -29.73 2.47
CA ARG A 47 -1.02 -29.37 2.14
C ARG A 47 -0.86 -28.77 0.76
N ILE A 48 -1.52 -29.34 -0.25
CA ILE A 48 -1.45 -28.82 -1.63
C ILE A 48 -2.05 -27.40 -1.66
N MET A 49 -3.23 -27.22 -1.05
CA MET A 49 -3.90 -25.93 -0.97
C MET A 49 -3.05 -24.89 -0.22
N LEU A 50 -2.49 -25.26 0.93
CA LEU A 50 -1.60 -24.37 1.68
C LEU A 50 -0.32 -24.04 0.91
N SER A 51 0.25 -25.01 0.20
CA SER A 51 1.41 -24.79 -0.67
C SER A 51 1.10 -23.81 -1.81
N GLN A 52 -0.09 -23.89 -2.40
CA GLN A 52 -0.56 -22.92 -3.40
C GLN A 52 -0.69 -21.53 -2.79
N CYS A 53 -1.29 -21.39 -1.61
CA CYS A 53 -1.41 -20.11 -0.91
C CYS A 53 -0.04 -19.49 -0.58
N ILE A 54 0.91 -20.31 -0.10
CA ILE A 54 2.28 -19.85 0.21
C ILE A 54 3.00 -19.40 -1.06
N LYS A 55 2.89 -20.17 -2.16
CA LYS A 55 3.48 -19.79 -3.45
C LYS A 55 2.87 -18.50 -3.98
N HIS A 56 1.55 -18.34 -3.90
CA HIS A 56 0.85 -17.12 -4.29
C HIS A 56 1.33 -15.92 -3.46
N HIS A 57 1.40 -16.06 -2.14
CA HIS A 57 1.93 -15.01 -1.27
C HIS A 57 3.37 -14.63 -1.62
N SER A 58 4.24 -15.62 -1.88
CA SER A 58 5.61 -15.38 -2.30
C SER A 58 5.69 -14.64 -3.64
N SER A 59 4.79 -14.95 -4.59
CA SER A 59 4.69 -14.24 -5.86
C SER A 59 4.23 -12.79 -5.67
N ILE A 60 3.28 -12.54 -4.75
CA ILE A 60 2.84 -11.18 -4.41
C ILE A 60 4.00 -10.39 -3.79
N ILE A 61 4.75 -10.97 -2.85
CA ILE A 61 5.92 -10.32 -2.26
C ILE A 61 6.93 -9.93 -3.35
N ARG A 62 7.22 -10.86 -4.27
CA ARG A 62 8.13 -10.57 -5.40
C ARG A 62 7.58 -9.47 -6.30
N TYR A 63 6.28 -9.49 -6.58
CA TYR A 63 5.61 -8.46 -7.39
C TYR A 63 5.72 -7.07 -6.77
N VAL A 64 5.41 -6.94 -5.47
CA VAL A 64 5.54 -5.68 -4.73
C VAL A 64 6.99 -5.20 -4.69
N SER A 65 7.95 -6.12 -4.49
CA SER A 65 9.39 -5.79 -4.53
C SER A 65 9.83 -5.26 -5.89
N MET A 66 9.33 -5.81 -7.00
CA MET A 66 9.62 -5.31 -8.34
C MET A 66 9.01 -3.92 -8.59
N ILE A 67 7.78 -3.68 -8.10
CA ILE A 67 7.15 -2.35 -8.16
C ILE A 67 8.00 -1.35 -7.38
N GLU A 68 8.41 -1.70 -6.16
CA GLU A 68 9.24 -0.85 -5.34
C GLU A 68 10.56 -0.53 -6.04
N GLU A 69 11.29 -1.53 -6.54
CA GLU A 69 12.56 -1.30 -7.24
C GLU A 69 12.40 -0.41 -8.49
N ALA A 70 11.33 -0.59 -9.26
CA ALA A 70 11.08 0.18 -10.48
C ALA A 70 10.67 1.63 -10.20
N PHE A 71 9.86 1.87 -9.15
CA PHE A 71 9.24 3.17 -8.93
C PHE A 71 9.79 3.92 -7.71
N SER A 72 10.61 3.32 -6.85
CA SER A 72 11.06 3.94 -5.59
C SER A 72 11.76 5.29 -5.84
N LEU A 73 12.72 5.34 -6.77
CA LEU A 73 13.42 6.59 -7.10
C LEU A 73 12.48 7.61 -7.73
N ALA A 74 11.62 7.15 -8.65
CA ALA A 74 10.71 8.02 -9.37
C ALA A 74 9.66 8.65 -8.43
N SER A 75 9.12 7.88 -7.48
CA SER A 75 8.27 8.39 -6.41
C SER A 75 9.02 9.40 -5.54
N ALA A 76 10.27 9.15 -5.16
CA ALA A 76 11.04 10.11 -4.35
C ALA A 76 11.22 11.46 -5.07
N LEU A 77 11.56 11.43 -6.36
CA LEU A 77 11.67 12.65 -7.17
C LEU A 77 10.33 13.36 -7.27
N GLN A 78 9.23 12.63 -7.47
CA GLN A 78 7.88 13.19 -7.49
C GLN A 78 7.56 13.91 -6.17
N PHE A 79 7.84 13.29 -5.01
CA PHE A 79 7.64 13.94 -3.71
C PHE A 79 8.45 15.23 -3.55
N MET A 80 9.71 15.23 -3.99
CA MET A 80 10.58 16.41 -3.92
C MET A 80 10.10 17.53 -4.85
N LEU A 81 9.69 17.19 -6.08
CA LEU A 81 9.13 18.15 -7.03
C LEU A 81 7.81 18.72 -6.52
N SER A 82 6.91 17.89 -5.99
CA SER A 82 5.67 18.35 -5.37
C SER A 82 5.95 19.29 -4.20
N ALA A 83 6.90 18.98 -3.32
CA ALA A 83 7.29 19.87 -2.23
C ALA A 83 7.84 21.23 -2.72
N MET A 84 8.69 21.22 -3.76
CA MET A 84 9.22 22.45 -4.37
C MET A 84 8.11 23.30 -4.99
N VAL A 85 7.20 22.67 -5.73
CA VAL A 85 6.03 23.33 -6.34
C VAL A 85 5.13 23.93 -5.25
N LEU A 86 4.84 23.20 -4.17
CA LEU A 86 4.07 23.71 -3.03
C LEU A 86 4.70 24.97 -2.44
N CYS A 87 6.04 24.98 -2.29
CA CYS A 87 6.76 26.14 -1.79
C CYS A 87 6.65 27.34 -2.74
N LEU A 88 6.83 27.14 -4.05
CA LEU A 88 6.74 28.20 -5.05
C LEU A 88 5.34 28.79 -5.14
N VAL A 89 4.30 27.96 -5.11
CA VAL A 89 2.90 28.41 -5.08
C VAL A 89 2.62 29.21 -3.80
N GLY A 90 3.14 28.76 -2.66
CA GLY A 90 3.02 29.50 -1.39
C GLY A 90 3.67 30.88 -1.44
N VAL A 91 4.88 30.99 -1.99
CA VAL A 91 5.55 32.28 -2.20
C VAL A 91 4.76 33.16 -3.17
N GLN A 92 4.29 32.60 -4.29
CA GLN A 92 3.53 33.36 -5.27
C GLN A 92 2.21 33.89 -4.69
N PHE A 93 1.56 33.11 -3.83
CA PHE A 93 0.38 33.54 -3.09
C PHE A 93 0.69 34.70 -2.14
N LEU A 94 1.81 34.63 -1.42
CA LEU A 94 2.26 35.70 -0.54
C LEU A 94 2.69 36.95 -1.31
N SER A 95 3.21 36.86 -2.53
CA SER A 95 3.64 38.03 -3.31
C SER A 95 2.48 38.84 -3.93
N ILE A 96 1.23 38.38 -3.82
CA ILE A 96 0.08 39.12 -4.37
C ILE A 96 -0.24 40.31 -3.44
N GLU A 97 0.07 41.53 -3.91
CA GLU A 97 -0.19 42.78 -3.17
C GLU A 97 -1.68 43.17 -3.15
N ASN A 98 -2.47 42.75 -4.17
CA ASN A 98 -3.91 43.02 -4.27
C ASN A 98 -4.72 41.76 -4.61
N PRO A 99 -5.07 40.91 -3.61
CA PRO A 99 -5.79 39.67 -3.84
C PRO A 99 -7.16 39.87 -4.51
N ALA A 100 -7.84 40.95 -4.14
CA ALA A 100 -9.14 41.32 -4.70
C ALA A 100 -9.08 41.73 -6.19
N GLY A 101 -7.91 42.13 -6.69
CA GLY A 101 -7.69 42.50 -8.09
C GLY A 101 -7.44 41.32 -9.02
N HIS A 102 -7.10 40.15 -8.49
CA HIS A 102 -6.73 38.96 -9.27
C HIS A 102 -7.41 37.67 -8.81
N PRO A 103 -8.76 37.62 -8.69
CA PRO A 103 -9.47 36.46 -8.16
C PRO A 103 -9.27 35.20 -9.01
N MET A 104 -9.17 35.34 -10.34
CA MET A 104 -8.95 34.22 -11.25
C MET A 104 -7.60 33.53 -11.02
N GLN A 105 -6.54 34.30 -10.78
CA GLN A 105 -5.20 33.77 -10.52
C GLN A 105 -5.16 32.99 -9.22
N ILE A 106 -5.78 33.52 -8.16
CA ILE A 106 -5.90 32.85 -6.86
C ILE A 106 -6.68 31.55 -6.99
N MET A 107 -7.79 31.56 -7.73
CA MET A 107 -8.60 30.36 -7.97
C MET A 107 -7.80 29.28 -8.69
N TRP A 108 -7.07 29.62 -9.75
CA TRP A 108 -6.20 28.67 -10.46
C TRP A 108 -5.11 28.08 -9.56
N MET A 109 -4.47 28.89 -8.72
CA MET A 109 -3.47 28.42 -7.76
C MET A 109 -4.07 27.46 -6.73
N ALA A 110 -5.25 27.78 -6.20
CA ALA A 110 -5.94 26.94 -5.24
C ALA A 110 -6.35 25.58 -5.85
N ILE A 111 -6.88 25.59 -7.08
CA ILE A 111 -7.20 24.36 -7.82
C ILE A 111 -5.95 23.52 -8.04
N TYR A 112 -4.88 24.15 -8.53
CA TYR A 112 -3.62 23.46 -8.79
C TYR A 112 -3.02 22.84 -7.53
N LEU A 113 -2.99 23.59 -6.42
CA LEU A 113 -2.57 23.11 -5.11
C LEU A 113 -3.39 21.90 -4.66
N THR A 114 -4.71 21.99 -4.78
CA THR A 114 -5.63 20.92 -4.38
C THR A 114 -5.41 19.67 -5.23
N CYS A 115 -5.24 19.81 -6.55
CA CYS A 115 -4.93 18.70 -7.45
C CYS A 115 -3.64 17.97 -7.05
N MET A 116 -2.56 18.71 -6.79
CA MET A 116 -1.27 18.12 -6.37
C MET A 116 -1.39 17.37 -5.03
N LEU A 117 -2.14 17.93 -4.07
CA LEU A 117 -2.38 17.26 -2.79
C LEU A 117 -3.19 15.98 -2.93
N ILE A 118 -4.18 15.95 -3.83
CA ILE A 118 -4.99 14.76 -4.14
C ILE A 118 -4.13 13.69 -4.80
N GLU A 119 -3.26 14.05 -5.74
CA GLU A 119 -2.37 13.09 -6.42
C GLU A 119 -1.49 12.34 -5.41
N VAL A 120 -0.82 13.07 -4.52
CA VAL A 120 0.02 12.49 -3.46
C VAL A 120 -0.82 11.68 -2.46
N PHE A 121 -2.02 12.16 -2.11
CA PHE A 121 -2.94 11.46 -1.21
C PHE A 121 -3.32 10.09 -1.75
N ILE A 122 -3.70 10.00 -3.02
CA ILE A 122 -4.12 8.74 -3.67
C ILE A 122 -3.00 7.70 -3.60
N LEU A 123 -1.76 8.09 -3.89
CA LEU A 123 -0.61 7.18 -3.81
C LEU A 123 -0.38 6.66 -2.38
N CYS A 124 -0.39 7.57 -1.39
CA CYS A 124 -0.23 7.20 0.01
C CYS A 124 -1.39 6.34 0.52
N TRP A 125 -2.61 6.56 0.02
CA TRP A 125 -3.78 5.76 0.33
C TRP A 125 -3.60 4.31 -0.15
N PHE A 126 -3.23 4.09 -1.42
CA PHE A 126 -2.98 2.75 -1.94
C PHE A 126 -1.82 2.05 -1.22
N GLY A 127 -0.73 2.77 -0.92
CA GLY A 127 0.37 2.24 -0.13
C GLY A 127 -0.08 1.79 1.28
N ASN A 128 -0.93 2.59 1.93
CA ASN A 128 -1.51 2.27 3.22
C ASN A 128 -2.47 1.07 3.17
N GLU A 129 -3.33 1.02 2.15
CA GLU A 129 -4.27 -0.09 1.96
C GLU A 129 -3.54 -1.42 1.74
N LEU A 130 -2.42 -1.41 1.00
CA LEU A 130 -1.57 -2.59 0.86
C LEU A 130 -1.04 -3.11 2.21
N VAL A 131 -0.61 -2.19 3.09
CA VAL A 131 -0.18 -2.52 4.45
C VAL A 131 -1.34 -3.10 5.27
N TRP A 132 -2.50 -2.46 5.17
CA TRP A 132 -3.72 -2.91 5.85
C TRP A 132 -4.12 -4.33 5.44
N LYS A 133 -4.17 -4.61 4.13
CA LYS A 133 -4.46 -5.94 3.59
C LYS A 133 -3.40 -6.98 3.98
N SER A 134 -2.15 -6.56 4.15
CA SER A 134 -1.11 -7.45 4.70
C SER A 134 -1.37 -7.84 6.15
N HIS A 135 -1.93 -6.93 6.97
CA HIS A 135 -2.36 -7.26 8.32
C HIS A 135 -3.62 -8.15 8.32
N GLU A 136 -4.57 -7.87 7.44
CA GLU A 136 -5.77 -8.70 7.25
C GLU A 136 -5.40 -10.14 6.84
N LEU A 137 -4.41 -10.32 5.97
CA LEU A 137 -3.88 -11.64 5.59
C LEU A 137 -3.39 -12.45 6.79
N ARG A 138 -2.66 -11.80 7.70
CA ARG A 138 -2.21 -12.46 8.93
C ARG A 138 -3.38 -12.91 9.79
N GLN A 139 -4.40 -12.08 9.91
CA GLN A 139 -5.61 -12.41 10.66
C GLN A 139 -6.41 -13.53 9.98
N ALA A 140 -6.58 -13.49 8.67
CA ALA A 140 -7.24 -14.54 7.90
C ALA A 140 -6.54 -15.91 8.03
N ALA A 141 -5.21 -15.92 8.08
CA ALA A 141 -4.44 -17.14 8.34
C ALA A 141 -4.70 -17.69 9.76
N PHE A 142 -4.85 -16.80 10.75
CA PHE A 142 -5.18 -17.16 12.13
C PHE A 142 -6.62 -17.66 12.29
N ASP A 143 -7.58 -17.05 11.60
CA ASP A 143 -9.01 -17.39 11.65
C ASP A 143 -9.33 -18.67 10.84
N SER A 144 -8.39 -19.16 10.03
CA SER A 144 -8.56 -20.40 9.29
C SER A 144 -8.74 -21.60 10.24
N PRO A 145 -9.40 -22.70 9.84
CA PRO A 145 -9.57 -23.91 10.67
C PRO A 145 -8.27 -24.72 10.87
N TRP A 146 -7.12 -24.06 11.12
CA TRP A 146 -5.80 -24.67 11.23
C TRP A 146 -5.59 -25.53 12.48
N ILE A 147 -6.42 -25.34 13.52
CA ILE A 147 -6.39 -26.15 14.75
C ILE A 147 -6.82 -27.59 14.47
N GLY A 148 -7.75 -27.82 13.54
CA GLY A 148 -8.19 -29.17 13.15
C GLY A 148 -7.16 -29.95 12.34
N LEU A 149 -6.12 -29.29 11.83
CA LEU A 149 -5.12 -29.91 10.94
C LEU A 149 -4.14 -30.82 11.68
N LYS A 150 -3.58 -31.79 10.94
CA LYS A 150 -2.52 -32.67 11.44
C LYS A 150 -1.28 -31.89 11.88
N PRO A 151 -0.51 -32.39 12.87
CA PRO A 151 0.64 -31.66 13.44
C PRO A 151 1.67 -31.18 12.41
N LYS A 152 1.91 -31.97 11.36
CA LYS A 152 2.84 -31.60 10.27
C LYS A 152 2.30 -30.41 9.46
N THR A 153 1.03 -30.42 9.10
CA THR A 153 0.38 -29.35 8.31
C THR A 153 0.21 -28.07 9.13
N ARG A 154 -0.13 -28.22 10.42
CA ARG A 154 -0.20 -27.13 11.39
C ARG A 154 1.08 -26.31 11.48
N LYS A 155 2.26 -26.97 11.46
CA LYS A 155 3.56 -26.29 11.47
C LYS A 155 3.75 -25.35 10.28
N TYR A 156 3.29 -25.73 9.09
CA TYR A 156 3.39 -24.87 7.90
C TYR A 156 2.51 -23.61 8.02
N VAL A 157 1.31 -23.73 8.58
CA VAL A 157 0.43 -22.57 8.83
C VAL A 157 1.08 -21.62 9.84
N ILE A 158 1.66 -22.14 10.92
CA ILE A 158 2.38 -21.32 11.91
C ILE A 158 3.56 -20.57 11.27
N LEU A 159 4.37 -21.26 10.46
CA LEU A 159 5.45 -20.62 9.72
C LEU A 159 4.93 -19.54 8.77
N PHE A 160 3.81 -19.80 8.08
CA PHE A 160 3.16 -18.82 7.21
C PHE A 160 2.71 -17.59 7.99
N MET A 161 2.01 -17.76 9.11
CA MET A 161 1.60 -16.67 10.01
C MET A 161 2.79 -15.84 10.49
N GLU A 162 3.90 -16.50 10.84
CA GLU A 162 5.14 -15.82 11.24
C GLU A 162 5.70 -14.95 10.12
N ARG A 163 5.64 -15.42 8.87
CA ARG A 163 6.05 -14.63 7.70
C ARG A 163 5.12 -13.45 7.46
N CYS A 164 3.80 -13.62 7.62
CA CYS A 164 2.82 -12.56 7.47
C CYS A 164 2.91 -11.46 8.55
N LYS A 165 3.67 -11.66 9.64
CA LYS A 165 3.94 -10.58 10.61
C LYS A 165 4.74 -9.42 10.01
N ARG A 166 5.47 -9.65 8.92
CA ARG A 166 6.18 -8.60 8.19
C ARG A 166 5.24 -8.02 7.14
N PRO A 167 4.71 -6.80 7.33
CA PRO A 167 3.76 -6.22 6.39
C PRO A 167 4.43 -5.89 5.06
N LEU A 168 3.68 -6.09 3.97
CA LEU A 168 4.04 -5.59 2.63
C LEU A 168 3.94 -4.06 2.60
N ARG A 169 5.04 -3.41 2.24
CA ARG A 169 5.17 -1.94 2.18
C ARG A 169 5.87 -1.56 0.89
N VAL A 170 5.55 -0.38 0.36
CA VAL A 170 6.26 0.24 -0.77
C VAL A 170 6.93 1.50 -0.26
N THR A 171 8.20 1.72 -0.60
CA THR A 171 8.94 2.93 -0.19
C THR A 171 9.31 3.81 -1.39
N ALA A 172 9.22 5.12 -1.17
CA ALA A 172 9.81 6.15 -2.03
C ALA A 172 11.25 6.44 -1.58
N GLY A 173 12.19 6.26 -2.51
CA GLY A 173 13.62 6.48 -2.33
C GLY A 173 14.28 5.65 -1.23
N LYS A 174 13.63 4.56 -0.77
CA LYS A 174 13.99 3.79 0.44
C LYS A 174 14.04 4.61 1.74
N ILE A 175 13.48 5.81 1.73
CA ILE A 175 13.48 6.74 2.87
C ILE A 175 12.07 6.85 3.44
N PHE A 176 11.07 6.99 2.57
CA PHE A 176 9.69 7.24 2.98
C PHE A 176 8.80 6.05 2.61
N THR A 177 8.11 5.47 3.58
CA THR A 177 7.04 4.50 3.30
C THR A 177 5.83 5.22 2.71
N LEU A 178 5.28 4.71 1.60
CA LEU A 178 4.01 5.21 1.06
C LEU A 178 2.90 4.86 2.04
N SER A 179 2.47 5.84 2.83
CA SER A 179 1.47 5.67 3.88
C SER A 179 0.76 6.98 4.19
N LEU A 180 -0.42 6.88 4.78
CA LEU A 180 -1.18 8.06 5.24
C LEU A 180 -0.43 8.83 6.34
N GLU A 181 0.35 8.14 7.17
CA GLU A 181 1.20 8.78 8.19
C GLU A 181 2.23 9.72 7.53
N THR A 182 2.94 9.24 6.52
CA THR A 182 3.89 10.05 5.74
C THR A 182 3.20 11.26 5.09
N TYR A 183 1.98 11.08 4.57
CA TYR A 183 1.20 12.17 4.00
C TYR A 183 0.86 13.25 5.03
N THR A 184 0.43 12.86 6.24
CA THR A 184 0.17 13.80 7.34
C THR A 184 1.42 14.56 7.76
N VAL A 185 2.58 13.88 7.81
CA VAL A 185 3.87 14.53 8.10
C VAL A 185 4.19 15.58 7.03
N LEU A 186 3.98 15.26 5.75
CA LEU A 186 4.23 16.17 4.63
C LEU A 186 3.32 17.41 4.69
N ILE A 187 2.02 17.25 4.97
CA ILE A 187 1.10 18.39 5.16
C ILE A 187 1.55 19.26 6.32
N ASN A 188 1.89 18.65 7.46
CA ASN A 188 2.32 19.40 8.64
C ASN A 188 3.59 20.20 8.38
N TRP A 189 4.55 19.65 7.65
CA TRP A 189 5.76 20.35 7.23
C TRP A 189 5.44 21.53 6.31
N SER A 190 4.56 21.30 5.33
CA SER A 190 4.13 22.33 4.37
C SER A 190 3.41 23.49 5.09
N TYR A 191 2.50 23.18 6.01
CA TYR A 191 1.80 24.17 6.83
C TYR A 191 2.75 25.00 7.69
N LYS A 192 3.71 24.34 8.36
CA LYS A 192 4.73 25.04 9.17
C LYS A 192 5.58 25.98 8.32
N ALA A 193 6.03 25.52 7.14
CA ALA A 193 6.79 26.36 6.21
C ALA A 193 5.96 27.57 5.77
N PHE A 194 4.69 27.38 5.41
CA PHE A 194 3.79 28.46 5.04
C PHE A 194 3.57 29.47 6.18
N ALA A 195 3.36 28.99 7.41
CA ALA A 195 3.19 29.85 8.58
C ALA A 195 4.44 30.70 8.85
N VAL A 196 5.64 30.12 8.73
CA VAL A 196 6.92 30.86 8.86
C VAL A 196 7.04 31.93 7.78
N MET A 197 6.79 31.60 6.51
CA MET A 197 6.87 32.57 5.41
C MET A 197 5.88 33.72 5.59
N THR A 198 4.66 33.43 6.08
CA THR A 198 3.65 34.46 6.34
C THR A 198 4.08 35.38 7.48
N ASN A 199 4.64 34.83 8.57
CA ASN A 199 5.15 35.62 9.68
C ASN A 199 6.38 36.48 9.32
N MET A 200 7.17 36.09 8.31
CA MET A 200 8.29 36.91 7.84
C MET A 200 7.87 38.06 6.91
N LYS A 201 6.69 37.97 6.28
CA LYS A 201 6.15 39.01 5.40
C LYS A 201 5.46 40.14 6.19
N ASN A 202 4.87 39.80 7.34
CA ASN A 202 4.26 40.76 8.28
C ASN A 202 5.32 41.43 9.16
#